data_AF-A0A1V4RU96-F1
#
_entry.id   AF-A0A1V4RU96-F1
#
_cell.length_a   1.000
_cell.length_b   1.000
_cell.length_c   1.000
_cell.angle_alpha   90.00
_cell.angle_beta   90.00
_cell.angle_gamma   90.00
#
_symmetry.space_group_name_H-M   'P 1'
#
loop_
_entity.id
_entity.type
_entity.pdbx_description
1 polymer ?
#
loop_
_entity_poly.entity_id
_entity_poly.type
_entity_poly.pdbx_seq_one_letter_code
_entity_poly.pdbx_strand_id
1 'polypeptide(L)'
;MDKEITLEHNGDEHTCFTYIAQQSYIVGSLKPYHWYKKLVIMGARYLDFPSYYISSIEAVESIEDPDHERRLENKELIERISRYR
;
A
#
# COMPACT_ATOMS: atom_id res chain seq x y z
N MET A 1 -9.20 11.23 10.81
CA MET A 1 -10.67 11.35 10.72
C MET A 1 -11.12 10.15 9.92
N ASP A 2 -11.95 9.33 10.54
CA ASP A 2 -12.53 8.15 9.91
C ASP A 2 -13.51 8.64 8.85
N LYS A 3 -13.41 8.11 7.63
CA LYS A 3 -14.28 8.51 6.53
C LYS A 3 -15.04 7.29 6.03
N GLU A 4 -16.36 7.41 6.00
CA GLU A 4 -17.20 6.45 5.30
C GLU A 4 -17.12 6.70 3.79
N ILE A 5 -16.98 5.62 3.04
CA ILE A 5 -17.07 5.60 1.59
C ILE A 5 -18.03 4.49 1.17
N THR A 6 -18.84 4.76 0.15
CA THR A 6 -19.69 3.75 -0.48
C THR A 6 -19.00 3.31 -1.77
N LEU A 7 -18.80 2.00 -1.92
CA LEU A 7 -18.15 1.38 -3.06
C LEU A 7 -19.04 0.27 -3.61
N GLU A 8 -19.07 0.12 -4.92
CA GLU A 8 -19.68 -1.04 -5.57
C GLU A 8 -18.66 -2.17 -5.67
N HIS A 9 -19.07 -3.39 -5.32
CA HIS A 9 -18.29 -4.61 -5.53
C HIS A 9 -19.23 -5.76 -5.89
N ASN A 10 -18.98 -6.42 -7.02
CA ASN A 10 -19.82 -7.51 -7.56
C ASN A 10 -21.31 -7.14 -7.74
N GLY A 11 -21.62 -5.87 -8.02
CA GLY A 11 -22.98 -5.38 -8.21
C GLY A 11 -23.71 -5.01 -6.92
N ASP A 12 -23.08 -5.21 -5.76
CA ASP A 12 -23.60 -4.80 -4.46
C ASP A 12 -22.89 -3.52 -3.97
N GLU A 13 -23.65 -2.62 -3.36
CA GLU A 13 -23.09 -1.45 -2.67
C GLU A 13 -22.66 -1.80 -1.24
N HIS A 14 -21.46 -1.38 -0.88
CA HIS A 14 -20.90 -1.55 0.45
C HIS A 14 -20.47 -0.21 1.03
N THR A 15 -20.96 0.11 2.23
CA THR A 15 -20.44 1.23 3.02
C THR A 15 -19.30 0.73 3.88
N CYS A 16 -18.13 1.33 3.71
CA CYS A 16 -16.90 0.95 4.39
C CYS A 16 -16.26 2.14 5.10
N PHE A 17 -15.61 1.86 6.23
CA PHE A 17 -14.75 2.83 6.90
C PHE A 17 -13.35 2.79 6.29
N THR A 18 -12.78 3.97 6.05
CA THR A 18 -11.39 4.11 5.61
C THR A 18 -10.72 5.33 6.21
N TYR A 19 -9.41 5.42 6.04
CA TYR A 19 -8.58 6.53 6.47
C TYR A 19 -8.02 7.26 5.25
N ILE A 20 -8.28 8.56 5.16
CA ILE A 20 -7.72 9.42 4.12
C ILE A 20 -6.89 10.50 4.82
N ALA A 21 -5.68 10.75 4.31
CA ALA A 21 -4.82 11.81 4.80
C ALA A 21 -5.52 13.18 4.66
N GLN A 22 -5.38 14.04 5.67
CA GLN A 22 -5.88 15.42 5.55
C GLN A 22 -5.02 16.19 4.54
N GLN A 23 -5.61 17.18 3.87
CA GLN A 23 -4.97 17.93 2.80
C GLN A 23 -3.61 18.54 3.22
N SER A 24 -3.48 18.98 4.47
CA SER A 24 -2.25 19.56 5.02
C SER A 24 -1.08 18.56 5.11
N TYR A 25 -1.35 17.25 5.08
CA TYR A 25 -0.34 16.19 5.11
C TYR A 25 -0.09 15.57 3.74
N ILE A 26 -0.79 16.03 2.68
CA ILE A 26 -0.57 15.57 1.31
C ILE A 26 0.48 16.46 0.65
N VAL A 27 1.70 15.94 0.56
CA VAL A 27 2.82 16.60 -0.13
C VAL A 27 3.09 15.85 -1.43
N GLY A 28 2.77 16.48 -2.57
CA GLY A 28 2.75 15.80 -3.89
C GLY A 28 4.12 15.29 -4.38
N SER A 29 5.23 15.79 -3.82
CA SER A 29 6.57 15.33 -4.15
C SER A 29 7.04 14.13 -3.33
N LEU A 30 6.26 13.70 -2.31
CA LEU A 30 6.62 12.54 -1.52
C LEU A 30 6.46 11.27 -2.35
N LYS A 31 7.49 10.44 -2.31
CA LYS A 31 7.51 9.12 -2.92
C LYS A 31 7.44 8.06 -1.81
N PRO A 32 6.70 6.97 -2.00
CA PRO A 32 6.70 5.87 -1.03
C PRO A 32 8.10 5.29 -0.89
N TYR A 33 8.44 4.80 0.29
CA TYR A 33 9.66 4.03 0.47
C TYR A 33 9.57 2.68 -0.25
N HIS A 34 10.71 2.17 -0.71
CA HIS A 34 10.79 0.87 -1.41
C HIS A 34 10.12 -0.25 -0.61
N TRP A 35 10.39 -0.32 0.70
CA TRP A 35 9.82 -1.34 1.59
C TRP A 35 8.29 -1.22 1.69
N TYR A 36 7.76 0.01 1.76
CA TYR A 36 6.32 0.24 1.87
C TYR A 36 5.59 -0.16 0.59
N LYS A 37 6.11 0.29 -0.56
CA LYS A 37 5.57 -0.12 -1.88
C LYS A 37 5.59 -1.64 -2.03
N LYS A 38 6.64 -2.31 -1.57
CA LYS A 38 6.76 -3.78 -1.63
C LYS A 38 5.66 -4.47 -0.81
N LEU A 39 5.38 -4.00 0.41
CA LEU A 39 4.29 -4.53 1.25
C LEU A 39 2.92 -4.37 0.58
N VAL A 40 2.63 -3.19 0.00
CA VAL A 40 1.36 -2.94 -0.71
C VAL A 40 1.19 -3.91 -1.89
N ILE A 41 2.23 -4.09 -2.71
CA ILE A 41 2.20 -5.02 -3.85
C ILE A 41 2.04 -6.47 -3.37
N MET A 42 2.72 -6.86 -2.29
CA MET A 42 2.58 -8.21 -1.73
C MET A 42 1.16 -8.48 -1.24
N GLY A 43 0.53 -7.52 -0.56
CA GLY A 43 -0.86 -7.61 -0.13
C GLY A 43 -1.85 -7.73 -1.31
N ALA A 44 -1.70 -6.85 -2.31
CA ALA A 44 -2.54 -6.87 -3.50
C ALA A 44 -2.43 -8.21 -4.26
N ARG A 45 -1.21 -8.75 -4.39
CA ARG A 45 -0.97 -10.07 -5.00
C ARG A 45 -1.48 -11.22 -4.13
N TYR A 46 -1.55 -11.06 -2.81
CA TYR A 46 -2.08 -12.08 -1.90
C TYR A 46 -3.59 -12.19 -1.96
N LEU A 47 -4.28 -11.05 -2.08
CA LEU A 47 -5.73 -10.96 -2.20
C LEU A 47 -6.22 -11.10 -3.65
N ASP A 48 -5.34 -11.49 -4.58
CA ASP A 48 -5.63 -11.71 -6.01
C ASP A 48 -6.28 -10.49 -6.71
N PHE A 49 -5.76 -9.30 -6.44
CA PHE A 49 -6.25 -8.08 -7.09
C PHE A 49 -5.94 -8.09 -8.60
N PRO A 50 -6.72 -7.36 -9.42
CA PRO A 50 -6.52 -7.33 -10.86
C PRO A 50 -5.09 -6.92 -11.26
N SER A 51 -4.53 -7.59 -12.27
CA SER A 51 -3.15 -7.39 -12.72
C SER A 51 -2.88 -5.94 -13.18
N TYR A 52 -3.86 -5.28 -13.80
CA TYR A 52 -3.74 -3.87 -14.22
C TYR A 52 -3.60 -2.93 -13.01
N TYR A 53 -4.30 -3.24 -11.90
CA TYR A 53 -4.24 -2.46 -10.68
C TYR A 53 -2.88 -2.64 -10.00
N ILE A 54 -2.39 -3.88 -9.91
CA ILE A 54 -1.04 -4.17 -9.40
C ILE A 54 0.02 -3.44 -10.26
N SER A 55 -0.12 -3.48 -11.58
CA SER A 55 0.79 -2.79 -12.52
C SER A 55 0.79 -1.27 -12.30
N SER A 56 -0.37 -0.67 -12.00
CA SER A 56 -0.46 0.76 -11.69
C SER A 56 0.29 1.13 -10.41
N ILE A 57 0.26 0.28 -9.38
CA ILE A 57 1.04 0.46 -8.15
C ILE A 57 2.53 0.28 -8.44
N GLU A 58 2.89 -0.71 -9.26
CA GLU A 58 4.27 -0.96 -9.68
C GLU A 58 4.88 0.19 -10.46
N ALA A 59 4.08 0.95 -11.21
CA ALA A 59 4.54 2.13 -11.94
C ALA A 59 4.89 3.33 -11.04
N VAL A 60 4.42 3.37 -9.79
CA VAL A 60 4.72 4.47 -8.85
C VAL A 60 6.20 4.45 -8.46
N GLU A 61 6.94 5.51 -8.75
CA GLU A 61 8.34 5.62 -8.34
C GLU A 61 8.46 5.60 -6.80
N SER A 62 9.36 4.77 -6.28
CA SER A 62 9.68 4.72 -4.85
C SER A 62 11.13 5.09 -4.61
N ILE A 63 11.44 5.48 -3.37
CA ILE A 63 12.79 5.88 -2.96
C ILE A 63 13.30 5.00 -1.81
N GLU A 64 14.61 4.98 -1.61
CA GLU A 64 15.19 4.35 -0.44
C GLU A 64 14.84 5.16 0.81
N ASP A 65 14.44 4.48 1.89
CA ASP A 65 14.16 5.16 3.15
C ASP A 65 15.48 5.62 3.78
N PRO A 66 15.66 6.91 4.12
CA PRO A 66 16.90 7.38 4.73
C PRO A 66 17.15 6.79 6.13
N ASP A 67 16.12 6.25 6.77
CA ASP A 67 16.20 5.61 8.09
C ASP A 67 16.66 4.15 7.95
N HIS A 68 17.93 3.91 8.23
CA HIS A 68 18.53 2.58 8.07
C HIS A 68 17.89 1.51 8.98
N GLU A 69 17.56 1.85 10.22
CA GLU A 69 16.97 0.91 11.17
C GLU A 69 15.59 0.48 10.70
N ARG A 70 14.73 1.45 10.34
CA ARG A 70 13.40 1.16 9.81
C ARG A 70 13.44 0.35 8.51
N ARG A 71 14.44 0.58 7.65
CA ARG A 71 14.65 -0.26 6.45
C ARG A 71 14.92 -1.71 6.81
N LEU A 72 15.81 -1.94 7.77
CA LEU A 72 16.21 -3.29 8.17
C LEU A 72 15.01 -4.04 8.76
N GLU A 73 14.27 -3.40 9.67
CA GLU A 73 13.06 -3.97 10.28
C GLU A 73 12.03 -4.39 9.21
N ASN A 74 11.76 -3.52 8.24
CA ASN A 74 10.79 -3.83 7.19
C ASN A 74 11.30 -4.87 6.19
N LYS A 75 12.61 -4.94 5.96
CA LYS A 75 13.22 -6.01 5.16
C LYS A 75 13.00 -7.38 5.83
N GLU A 76 13.28 -7.49 7.13
CA GLU A 76 13.05 -8.71 7.89
C GLU A 76 11.57 -9.12 7.90
N LEU A 77 10.67 -8.14 8.04
CA LEU A 77 9.22 -8.38 7.93
C LEU A 77 8.84 -8.95 6.56
N ILE A 78 9.33 -8.36 5.47
CA ILE A 78 9.07 -8.83 4.10
C ILE A 78 9.60 -10.25 3.88
N GLU A 79 10.81 -10.55 4.37
CA GLU A 79 11.40 -11.89 4.32
C GLU A 79 10.58 -12.90 5.13
N ARG A 80 10.06 -12.51 6.29
CA ARG A 80 9.15 -13.34 7.08
C ARG A 80 7.86 -13.63 6.34
N ILE A 81 7.17 -12.61 5.80
CA ILE A 81 5.92 -12.78 5.03
C ILE A 81 6.15 -13.71 3.83
N SER A 82 7.27 -13.56 3.13
CA SER A 82 7.58 -14.36 1.93
C SER A 82 7.81 -15.85 2.24
N ARG A 83 8.15 -16.21 3.48
CA ARG A 83 8.33 -17.60 3.92
C ARG A 83 7.05 -18.31 4.34
N TYR A 84 5.97 -17.58 4.60
CA TYR A 84 4.66 -18.14 4.97
C TYR A 84 3.72 -18.33 3.76
N ARG A 85 4.20 -18.00 2.56
CA ARG A 85 3.57 -18.32 1.28
C ARG A 85 4.09 -19.65 0.76
#